data_AF-A0A351XIT4-F1
#
_entry.id   AF-A0A351XIT4-F1
#
_cell.length_a   1.000
_cell.length_b   1.000
_cell.length_c   1.000
_cell.angle_alpha   90.00
_cell.angle_beta   90.00
_cell.angle_gamma   90.00
#
_symmetry.space_group_name_H-M   'P 1'
#
loop_
_entity.id
_entity.type
_entity.pdbx_description
1 polymer ?
#
loop_
_entity_poly.entity_id
_entity_poly.type
_entity_poly.pdbx_seq_one_letter_code
_entity_poly.pdbx_strand_id
1 'polypeptide(L)'
;IEDGTVYTYGKLKDMAAKRAEEIRKYLSEPDKSFKHKLKFNSSGKQAVYIIQEKCILNQLVLFLACNAAGIIPVIAPYDVKLFPEITDVPEHICMAVMTSGTTGVPKILYRTYQSWADFFP
;
A
#
# COMPACT_ATOMS: atom_id res chain seq x y z
N ILE A 1 -17.24 9.45 -6.06
CA ILE A 1 -16.51 10.58 -5.42
C ILE A 1 -17.19 10.82 -4.09
N GLU A 2 -16.49 10.59 -2.98
CA GLU A 2 -17.10 10.49 -1.63
C GLU A 2 -17.54 11.84 -1.03
N ASP A 3 -17.00 12.95 -1.53
CA ASP A 3 -17.20 14.31 -0.98
C ASP A 3 -17.79 15.30 -2.00
N GLY A 4 -18.15 14.83 -3.19
CA GLY A 4 -18.65 15.68 -4.28
C GLY A 4 -17.58 16.55 -4.96
N THR A 5 -16.31 16.47 -4.54
CA THR A 5 -15.22 17.28 -5.10
C THR A 5 -14.61 16.61 -6.32
N VAL A 6 -14.43 17.36 -7.42
CA VAL A 6 -13.69 16.86 -8.58
C VAL A 6 -12.18 16.93 -8.31
N TYR A 7 -11.49 15.80 -8.48
CA TYR A 7 -10.05 15.71 -8.38
C TYR A 7 -9.42 15.49 -9.75
N THR A 8 -8.63 16.45 -10.20
CA THR A 8 -7.85 16.31 -11.44
C THR A 8 -6.64 15.41 -11.21
N TYR A 9 -6.11 14.84 -12.29
CA TYR A 9 -4.88 14.05 -12.22
C TYR A 9 -3.70 14.84 -11.63
N GLY A 10 -3.56 16.12 -12.02
CA GLY A 10 -2.53 17.01 -11.46
C GLY A 10 -2.65 17.13 -9.94
N LYS A 11 -3.87 17.37 -9.43
CA LYS A 11 -4.14 17.45 -8.00
C LYS A 11 -3.81 16.13 -7.27
N LEU A 12 -4.18 14.98 -7.85
CA LEU A 12 -3.85 13.67 -7.28
C LEU A 12 -2.33 13.45 -7.22
N LYS A 13 -1.61 13.85 -8.27
CA LYS A 13 -0.14 13.76 -8.34
C LYS A 13 0.51 14.62 -7.25
N ASP A 14 0.06 15.86 -7.07
CA ASP A 14 0.59 16.76 -6.04
C ASP A 14 0.32 16.22 -4.63
N MET A 15 -0.89 15.72 -4.39
CA MET A 15 -1.25 15.06 -3.14
C MET A 15 -0.37 13.84 -2.87
N ALA A 16 -0.15 12.99 -3.87
CA ALA A 16 0.67 11.80 -3.76
C ALA A 16 2.15 12.14 -3.54
N ALA A 17 2.68 13.16 -4.22
CA ALA A 17 4.06 13.62 -4.03
C ALA A 17 4.28 14.10 -2.59
N LYS A 18 3.37 14.91 -2.05
CA LYS A 18 3.43 15.35 -0.65
C LYS A 18 3.42 14.16 0.32
N ARG A 19 2.51 13.21 0.11
CA ARG A 19 2.46 11.98 0.92
C ARG A 19 3.70 11.11 0.77
N ALA A 20 4.31 11.06 -0.41
CA ALA A 20 5.53 10.29 -0.65
C ALA A 20 6.70 10.84 0.20
N GLU A 21 6.85 12.16 0.28
CA GLU A 21 7.87 12.77 1.16
C GLU A 21 7.61 12.46 2.64
N GLU A 22 6.35 12.50 3.08
CA GLU A 22 5.98 12.10 4.44
C GLU A 22 6.38 10.64 4.71
N ILE A 23 6.02 9.72 3.81
CA ILE A 23 6.38 8.30 3.88
C ILE A 23 7.91 8.11 3.95
N ARG A 24 8.68 8.80 3.11
CA ARG A 24 10.15 8.72 3.11
C ARG A 24 10.75 9.24 4.41
N LYS A 25 10.21 10.32 4.97
CA LYS A 25 10.66 10.84 6.26
C LYS A 25 10.43 9.81 7.38
N TYR A 26 9.31 9.10 7.38
CA TYR A 26 9.05 8.05 8.36
C TYR A 26 9.95 6.82 8.21
N LEU A 27 10.47 6.54 7.00
CA LEU A 27 11.50 5.52 6.82
C LEU A 27 12.80 5.88 7.55
N SER A 28 13.18 7.17 7.58
CA SER A 28 14.35 7.65 8.32
C SER A 28 14.13 7.81 9.82
N GLU A 29 12.89 8.11 10.26
CA GLU A 29 12.53 8.39 11.65
C GLU A 29 11.20 7.70 12.03
N PRO A 30 11.22 6.41 12.40
CA PRO A 30 9.99 5.63 12.57
C PRO A 30 9.20 6.04 13.83
N ASP A 31 8.06 6.70 13.64
CA ASP A 31 7.02 6.87 14.66
C ASP A 31 6.30 5.52 14.96
N LYS A 32 5.82 5.34 16.19
CA LYS A 32 5.06 4.17 16.64
C LYS A 32 3.82 3.91 15.79
N SER A 33 3.10 4.97 15.40
CA SER A 33 1.87 4.82 14.60
C SER A 33 2.16 4.24 13.20
N PHE A 34 3.27 4.65 12.59
CA PHE A 34 3.66 4.30 11.24
C PHE A 34 4.33 2.92 11.18
N LYS A 35 5.06 2.54 12.24
CA LYS A 35 5.74 1.23 12.37
C LYS A 35 4.79 0.05 12.21
N HIS A 36 3.51 0.20 12.55
CA HIS A 36 2.54 -0.88 12.41
C HIS A 36 2.12 -1.13 10.96
N LYS A 37 2.11 -0.08 10.11
CA LYS A 37 1.73 -0.16 8.70
C LYS A 37 2.90 -0.43 7.77
N LEU A 38 4.11 -0.04 8.16
CA LEU A 38 5.33 -0.31 7.40
C LEU A 38 5.94 -1.65 7.83
N LYS A 39 6.16 -2.54 6.87
CA LYS A 39 6.78 -3.85 7.05
C LYS A 39 7.95 -4.00 6.10
N PHE A 40 8.91 -4.85 6.46
CA PHE A 40 10.07 -5.16 5.64
C PHE A 40 10.08 -6.66 5.37
N ASN A 41 10.57 -7.06 4.20
CA ASN A 41 10.85 -8.47 3.94
C ASN A 41 11.99 -8.99 4.84
N SER A 42 12.18 -10.30 4.87
CA SER A 42 13.25 -10.97 5.63
C SER A 42 14.66 -10.41 5.36
N SER A 43 14.91 -9.86 4.16
CA SER A 43 16.20 -9.28 3.77
C SER A 43 16.38 -7.81 4.17
N GLY A 44 15.33 -7.13 4.64
CA GLY A 44 15.31 -5.70 4.93
C GLY A 44 15.35 -4.79 3.68
N LYS A 45 15.50 -5.33 2.47
CA LYS A 45 15.70 -4.55 1.24
C LYS A 45 14.41 -3.99 0.63
N GLN A 46 13.28 -4.67 0.85
CA GLN A 46 12.00 -4.24 0.31
C GLN A 46 11.05 -3.88 1.44
N ALA A 47 10.54 -2.64 1.38
CA ALA A 47 9.53 -2.13 2.28
C ALA A 47 8.14 -2.28 1.67
N VAL A 48 7.18 -2.59 2.52
CA VAL A 48 5.77 -2.75 2.20
C VAL A 48 4.97 -1.82 3.10
N TYR A 49 3.98 -1.13 2.55
CA TYR A 49 3.09 -0.25 3.30
C TYR A 49 1.65 -0.73 3.23
N ILE A 50 1.05 -1.01 4.38
CA ILE A 50 -0.33 -1.46 4.50
C ILE A 50 -1.26 -0.24 4.50
N ILE A 51 -2.00 -0.08 3.40
CA ILE A 51 -3.02 0.96 3.19
C ILE A 51 -4.36 0.43 3.70
N GLN A 52 -4.68 0.79 4.93
CA GLN A 52 -5.98 0.55 5.56
C GLN A 52 -6.73 1.88 5.67
N GLU A 53 -7.40 2.27 4.59
CA GLU A 53 -8.14 3.54 4.49
C GLU A 53 -9.60 3.29 4.11
N LYS A 54 -10.51 3.99 4.80
CA LYS A 54 -11.95 3.96 4.48
C LYS A 54 -12.28 4.82 3.26
N CYS A 55 -11.55 5.92 3.09
CA CYS A 55 -11.77 6.89 2.02
C CYS A 55 -11.02 6.46 0.75
N ILE A 56 -11.73 6.27 -0.36
CA ILE A 56 -11.13 5.82 -1.63
C ILE A 56 -10.09 6.81 -2.17
N LEU A 57 -10.33 8.11 -1.97
CA LEU A 57 -9.38 9.14 -2.39
C LEU A 57 -8.06 9.01 -1.62
N ASN A 58 -8.12 8.88 -0.30
CA ASN A 58 -6.92 8.72 0.53
C ASN A 58 -6.21 7.40 0.21
N GLN A 59 -6.98 6.33 0.00
CA GLN A 59 -6.43 5.03 -0.41
C GLN A 59 -5.65 5.16 -1.73
N LEU A 60 -6.21 5.82 -2.74
CA LEU A 60 -5.56 6.05 -4.03
C LEU A 60 -4.31 6.95 -3.89
N VAL A 61 -4.41 8.04 -3.14
CA VAL A 61 -3.27 8.95 -2.93
C VAL A 61 -2.11 8.23 -2.23
N LEU A 62 -2.39 7.43 -1.20
CA LEU A 62 -1.37 6.62 -0.53
C LEU A 62 -0.80 5.55 -1.47
N PHE A 63 -1.63 4.92 -2.30
CA PHE A 63 -1.16 3.95 -3.29
C PHE A 63 -0.14 4.56 -4.26
N LEU A 64 -0.45 5.74 -4.80
CA LEU A 64 0.46 6.48 -5.68
C LEU A 64 1.71 6.95 -4.93
N ALA A 65 1.55 7.41 -3.70
CA ALA A 65 2.65 7.87 -2.86
C ALA A 65 3.65 6.75 -2.52
N CYS A 66 3.16 5.54 -2.22
CA CYS A 66 4.01 4.36 -1.98
C CYS A 66 4.86 4.05 -3.22
N ASN A 67 4.24 4.01 -4.40
CA ASN A 67 4.95 3.77 -5.66
C ASN A 67 6.03 4.84 -5.91
N ALA A 68 5.70 6.12 -5.71
CA ALA A 68 6.67 7.22 -5.85
C ALA A 68 7.81 7.16 -4.81
N ALA A 69 7.55 6.58 -3.63
CA ALA A 69 8.54 6.36 -2.58
C ALA A 69 9.37 5.07 -2.76
N GLY A 70 9.08 4.24 -3.77
CA GLY A 70 9.73 2.94 -3.97
C GLY A 70 9.29 1.88 -2.95
N ILE A 71 8.11 2.04 -2.35
CA ILE A 71 7.53 1.13 -1.37
C ILE A 71 6.36 0.39 -2.00
N ILE A 72 6.25 -0.91 -1.73
CA ILE A 72 5.17 -1.74 -2.26
C ILE A 72 3.87 -1.44 -1.49
N PRO A 73 2.81 -0.94 -2.14
CA PRO A 73 1.52 -0.75 -1.48
C PRO A 73 0.79 -2.09 -1.30
N VAL A 74 0.25 -2.33 -0.10
CA VAL A 74 -0.71 -3.40 0.20
C VAL A 74 -2.06 -2.77 0.53
N ILE A 75 -3.08 -3.00 -0.29
CA ILE A 75 -4.44 -2.56 0.04
C ILE A 75 -5.06 -3.55 1.02
N ALA A 76 -5.54 -3.07 2.15
CA ALA A 76 -6.23 -3.87 3.15
C ALA A 76 -7.68 -3.37 3.37
N PRO A 77 -8.64 -4.28 3.62
CA PRO A 77 -9.97 -3.90 4.08
C PRO A 77 -9.90 -3.02 5.33
N TYR A 78 -10.72 -1.96 5.38
CA TYR A 78 -10.69 -1.00 6.49
C TYR A 78 -11.00 -1.65 7.85
N ASP A 79 -11.83 -2.68 7.87
CA ASP A 79 -12.29 -3.39 9.06
C ASP A 79 -11.39 -4.56 9.48
N VAL A 80 -10.27 -4.78 8.79
CA VAL A 80 -9.33 -5.84 9.17
C VAL A 80 -8.71 -5.58 10.54
N LYS A 81 -8.74 -6.58 11.41
CA LYS A 81 -8.19 -6.52 12.78
C LYS A 81 -6.91 -7.30 12.95
N LEU A 82 -6.73 -8.33 12.13
CA LEU A 82 -5.60 -9.25 12.16
C LEU A 82 -4.82 -9.09 10.87
N PHE A 83 -3.52 -8.80 11.01
CA PHE A 83 -2.62 -8.70 9.87
C PHE A 83 -1.78 -9.99 9.80
N PRO A 84 -1.63 -10.59 8.61
CA PRO A 84 -0.67 -11.67 8.44
C PRO A 84 0.75 -11.14 8.66
N GLU A 85 1.64 -12.05 9.02
CA GLU A 85 3.06 -11.75 9.02
C GLU A 85 3.55 -11.56 7.57
N ILE A 86 4.35 -10.53 7.33
CA ILE A 86 4.95 -10.25 6.02
C ILE A 86 6.41 -10.68 6.10
N THR A 87 6.68 -11.93 5.73
CA THR A 87 8.03 -12.51 5.77
C THR A 87 8.67 -12.46 4.39
N ASP A 88 8.05 -13.12 3.42
CA ASP A 88 8.61 -13.34 2.08
C ASP A 88 7.84 -12.53 1.04
N VAL A 89 8.35 -11.34 0.76
CA VAL A 89 7.88 -10.51 -0.36
C VAL A 89 8.60 -11.00 -1.62
N PRO A 90 7.88 -11.48 -2.65
CA PRO A 90 8.52 -11.93 -3.88
C PRO A 90 9.28 -10.80 -4.60
N GLU A 91 10.16 -11.18 -5.53
CA GLU A 91 10.83 -10.23 -6.42
C GLU A 91 9.84 -9.65 -7.45
N HIS A 92 10.18 -8.47 -7.99
CA HIS A 92 9.42 -7.79 -9.06
C HIS A 92 7.95 -7.47 -8.76
N ILE A 93 7.56 -7.47 -7.48
CA ILE A 93 6.22 -7.08 -7.04
C ILE A 93 6.05 -5.57 -7.16
N CYS A 94 4.92 -5.14 -7.75
CA CYS A 94 4.52 -3.74 -7.84
C CYS A 94 3.41 -3.36 -6.85
N MET A 95 2.58 -4.30 -6.43
CA MET A 95 1.54 -4.08 -5.42
C MET A 95 1.07 -5.40 -4.80
N ALA A 96 0.26 -5.31 -3.75
CA ALA A 96 -0.48 -6.44 -3.25
C ALA A 96 -1.85 -6.04 -2.69
N VAL A 97 -2.72 -7.03 -2.53
CA VAL A 97 -4.03 -6.88 -1.90
C VAL A 97 -4.21 -7.93 -0.81
N MET A 98 -4.84 -7.54 0.28
CA MET A 98 -5.22 -8.47 1.34
C MET A 98 -6.57 -9.11 1.00
N THR A 99 -6.61 -10.44 0.97
CA THR A 99 -7.81 -11.21 0.66
C THR A 99 -8.31 -11.95 1.90
N SER A 100 -9.60 -12.24 1.97
CA SER A 100 -10.16 -13.08 3.03
C SER A 100 -9.49 -14.46 2.98
N GLY A 101 -8.98 -14.89 4.14
CA GLY A 101 -8.50 -16.26 4.34
C GLY A 101 -9.63 -17.13 4.86
N THR A 102 -9.73 -18.36 4.39
CA THR A 102 -10.69 -19.36 4.90
C THR A 102 -10.44 -19.71 6.38
N THR A 103 -9.24 -19.43 6.90
CA THR A 103 -8.80 -19.72 8.27
C THR A 103 -8.93 -18.52 9.22
N GLY A 104 -9.56 -17.42 8.80
CA GLY A 104 -9.76 -16.21 9.61
C GLY A 104 -8.58 -15.22 9.61
N VAL A 105 -7.36 -15.69 9.30
CA VAL A 105 -6.21 -14.80 9.05
C VAL A 105 -6.18 -14.42 7.56
N PRO A 106 -6.18 -13.12 7.21
CA PRO A 106 -6.14 -12.70 5.81
C PRO A 106 -4.85 -13.15 5.10
N LYS A 107 -4.95 -13.38 3.79
CA LYS A 107 -3.80 -13.71 2.93
C LYS A 107 -3.36 -12.48 2.15
N ILE A 108 -2.08 -12.43 1.77
CA ILE A 108 -1.56 -11.39 0.87
C ILE A 108 -1.46 -11.97 -0.54
N LEU A 109 -2.07 -11.26 -1.48
CA LEU A 109 -2.04 -11.56 -2.89
C LEU A 109 -1.14 -10.55 -3.59
N TYR A 110 0.11 -10.95 -3.85
CA TYR A 110 1.09 -10.13 -4.53
C TYR A 110 0.83 -10.06 -6.04
N ARG A 111 1.23 -8.94 -6.66
CA ARG A 111 1.12 -8.69 -8.10
C ARG A 111 2.40 -8.10 -8.66
N THR A 112 2.81 -8.64 -9.81
CA THR A 112 3.76 -8.00 -10.72
C THR A 112 2.99 -7.15 -11.74
N TYR A 113 3.67 -6.23 -12.43
CA TYR A 113 3.06 -5.48 -13.53
C TYR A 113 2.51 -6.42 -14.62
N GLN A 114 3.23 -7.49 -14.94
CA GLN A 114 2.77 -8.49 -15.91
C GLN A 114 1.47 -9.16 -15.46
N SER A 115 1.43 -9.70 -14.23
CA SER A 115 0.22 -10.35 -13.69
C SER A 115 -0.98 -9.42 -13.58
N TRP A 116 -0.73 -8.11 -13.50
CA TRP A 116 -1.78 -7.10 -13.47
C TRP A 116 -2.27 -6.73 -14.86
N ALA A 117 -1.34 -6.54 -15.80
CA ALA A 117 -1.67 -6.27 -17.20
C ALA A 117 -2.49 -7.43 -17.80
N ASP A 118 -2.07 -8.68 -17.54
CA ASP A 118 -2.71 -9.90 -18.06
C ASP A 118 -4.12 -10.14 -17.50
N PHE A 119 -4.53 -9.40 -16.46
CA PHE A 119 -5.88 -9.49 -15.91
C PHE A 119 -6.92 -8.79 -16.79
N PHE A 120 -6.50 -7.85 -17.63
CA PHE A 120 -7.39 -7.13 -18.55
C PHE A 120 -7.38 -7.81 -19.93
N PRO A 121 -8.55 -8.25 -20.44
CA PRO A 121 -8.67 -8.91 -21.74
C PRO A 121 -8.49 -7.97 -22.93
#